data_AF-V7C8W0-F1
#
_entry.id   AF-V7C8W0-F1
#
_cell.length_a   1.000
_cell.length_b   1.000
_cell.length_c   1.000
_cell.angle_alpha   90.00
_cell.angle_beta   90.00
_cell.angle_gamma   90.00
#
_symmetry.space_group_name_H-M   'P 1'
#
loop_
_entity.id
_entity.type
_entity.pdbx_description
1 polymer ?
#
loop_
_entity_poly.entity_id
_entity_poly.type
_entity_poly.pdbx_seq_one_letter_code
_entity_poly.pdbx_strand_id
1 'polypeptide(L)' 'MIVWVAFIWNIWTYRNNIIFRNLKPNGVKVFTLVQIKSWAWITRKYTKAMFSYFDWCLNPITCLKYVLRSVFIVEGVDFG' A
#
# COMPACT_ATOMS: atom_id res chain seq x y z
N MET A 1 -12.74 -0.10 -15.13
CA MET A 1 -11.83 -0.22 -13.96
C MET A 1 -10.42 -0.75 -14.29
N ILE A 2 -10.20 -1.46 -15.41
CA ILE A 2 -8.87 -2.02 -15.76
C ILE A 2 -7.85 -0.96 -16.23
N VAL A 3 -8.31 0.09 -16.91
CA VAL A 3 -7.42 1.14 -17.50
C VAL A 3 -6.64 1.90 -16.42
N TRP A 4 -7.28 2.22 -15.30
CA TRP A 4 -6.62 2.94 -14.19
C TRP A 4 -5.54 2.10 -13.51
N VAL A 5 -5.80 0.80 -13.35
CA VAL A 5 -4.82 -0.16 -12.82
C VAL A 5 -3.65 -0.31 -13.78
N ALA A 6 -3.90 -0.40 -15.08
CA ALA A 6 -2.85 -0.43 -16.10
C ALA A 6 -2.00 0.86 -16.09
N PHE A 7 -2.62 2.01 -15.82
CA PHE A 7 -1.92 3.30 -15.74
C PHE A 7 -1.00 3.38 -14.52
N ILE A 8 -1.51 3.04 -13.33
CA ILE A 8 -0.70 2.95 -12.11
C ILE A 8 0.42 1.94 -12.29
N TRP A 9 0.13 0.78 -12.90
CA TRP A 9 1.11 -0.27 -13.15
C TRP A 9 2.23 0.20 -14.08
N ASN A 10 1.90 0.90 -15.16
CA ASN A 10 2.88 1.46 -16.09
C ASN A 10 3.74 2.55 -15.42
N ILE A 11 3.14 3.44 -14.62
CA ILE A 11 3.88 4.46 -13.88
C ILE A 11 4.82 3.81 -12.86
N TRP A 12 4.33 2.82 -12.12
CA TRP A 12 5.12 2.08 -11.14
C TRP A 12 6.27 1.31 -11.80
N THR A 13 5.99 0.63 -12.91
CA THR A 13 6.99 -0.10 -13.71
C THR A 13 8.03 0.85 -14.30
N TYR A 14 7.62 1.98 -14.85
CA TYR A 14 8.51 2.99 -15.43
C TYR A 14 9.45 3.60 -14.37
N ARG A 15 8.91 3.99 -13.21
CA ARG A 15 9.73 4.51 -12.11
C ARG A 15 10.67 3.47 -11.55
N ASN A 16 10.22 2.23 -11.41
CA ASN A 16 11.08 1.12 -11.01
C ASN A 16 12.19 0.89 -12.06
N ASN A 17 11.87 0.90 -13.35
CA ASN A 17 12.86 0.67 -14.40
C ASN A 17 13.91 1.80 -14.45
N ILE A 18 13.54 3.05 -14.18
CA ILE A 18 14.48 4.18 -14.08
C ILE A 18 15.37 4.08 -12.83
N ILE A 19 14.79 3.74 -11.68
CA ILE A 19 15.54 3.64 -10.41
C ILE A 19 16.43 2.38 -10.40
N PHE A 20 16.03 1.31 -11.10
CA PHE A 20 16.69 -0.01 -11.05
C PHE A 20 17.50 -0.39 -12.30
N ARG A 21 17.54 0.45 -13.34
CA ARG A 21 18.31 0.13 -14.57
C ARG A 21 19.83 0.04 -14.36
N ASN A 22 20.36 0.55 -13.25
CA ASN A 22 21.80 0.51 -12.94
C ASN A 22 22.17 -0.29 -11.67
N LEU A 23 21.19 -0.82 -10.94
CA LEU A 23 21.45 -1.76 -9.85
C LEU A 23 20.67 -3.01 -10.17
N LYS A 24 21.33 -4.17 -10.31
CA LYS A 24 20.67 -5.49 -10.30
C LYS A 24 19.64 -5.48 -9.17
N PRO A 25 18.34 -5.31 -9.46
CA PRO A 25 17.40 -5.10 -8.38
C PRO A 25 17.21 -6.46 -7.75
N ASN A 26 17.70 -6.61 -6.53
CA ASN A 26 17.20 -7.67 -5.70
C ASN A 26 15.73 -7.33 -5.46
N GLY A 27 14.84 -7.87 -6.30
CA GLY A 27 13.41 -7.58 -6.30
C GLY A 27 12.79 -7.75 -4.91
N VAL A 28 13.36 -8.65 -4.10
CA VAL A 28 13.03 -8.84 -2.69
C VAL A 28 13.29 -7.57 -1.87
N LYS A 29 14.47 -6.94 -2.00
CA LYS A 29 14.80 -5.70 -1.28
C LYS A 29 13.85 -4.57 -1.66
N VAL A 30 13.52 -4.45 -2.94
CA VAL A 30 12.58 -3.42 -3.44
C VAL A 30 11.20 -3.66 -2.88
N PHE A 31 10.72 -4.89 -2.95
CA PHE A 31 9.42 -5.29 -2.44
C PHE A 31 9.32 -5.03 -0.94
N THR A 32 10.30 -5.46 -0.15
CA THR A 32 10.38 -5.18 1.29
C THR A 32 10.40 -3.68 1.58
N LEU A 33 11.13 -2.88 0.80
CA LEU A 33 11.20 -1.43 0.99
C LEU A 33 9.86 -0.76 0.70
N VAL A 34 9.14 -1.22 -0.33
CA VAL A 34 7.78 -0.76 -0.66
C VAL A 34 6.79 -1.16 0.44
N GLN A 35 6.88 -2.40 0.96
CA GLN A 35 6.03 -2.86 2.06
C GLN A 35 6.24 -2.02 3.32
N ILE A 36 7.50 -1.78 3.73
CA ILE A 36 7.81 -0.98 4.93
C ILE A 36 7.35 0.47 4.74
N LYS A 37 7.65 1.09 3.60
CA LYS A 37 7.27 2.48 3.35
C LYS A 37 5.75 2.67 3.29
N SER A 38 5.03 1.76 2.63
CA SER A 38 3.57 1.81 2.55
C SER A 38 2.92 1.59 3.91
N TRP A 39 3.41 0.63 4.70
CA TRP A 39 2.96 0.39 6.07
C TRP A 39 3.22 1.61 6.98
N ALA A 40 4.44 2.16 6.96
CA ALA A 40 4.76 3.33 7.76
C ALA A 40 3.94 4.57 7.36
N TRP A 41 3.63 4.72 6.07
CA TRP A 41 2.77 5.81 5.61
C TRP A 41 1.33 5.63 6.12
N ILE A 42 0.78 4.41 6.04
CA ILE A 42 -0.62 4.17 6.40
C ILE A 42 -0.84 4.24 7.91
N THR A 43 0.09 3.74 8.72
CA THR A 43 -0.01 3.81 10.19
C THR A 43 0.21 5.22 10.73
N ARG A 44 1.04 6.03 10.07
CA ARG A 44 1.19 7.45 10.42
C ARG A 44 -0.01 8.29 10.00
N LYS A 45 -0.62 7.98 8.86
CA LYS A 45 -1.79 8.71 8.35
C LYS A 45 -3.08 8.35 9.09
N TYR A 46 -3.24 7.09 9.48
CA TYR A 46 -4.43 6.60 10.16
C TYR A 46 -4.05 6.04 11.52
N THR A 47 -4.18 6.86 12.55
CA THR A 47 -3.85 6.51 13.95
C THR A 47 -4.68 5.34 14.51
N LYS A 48 -5.82 5.01 13.86
CA LYS A 48 -6.67 3.85 14.19
C LYS A 48 -6.27 2.56 13.45
N ALA A 49 -5.19 2.56 12.67
CA ALA A 49 -4.68 1.37 12.01
C ALA A 49 -4.11 0.37 13.04
N MET A 50 -4.97 -0.51 13.56
CA MET A 50 -4.59 -1.61 14.45
C MET A 50 -4.17 -2.85 13.64
N PHE A 51 -3.02 -2.78 12.96
CA PHE A 51 -2.40 -3.97 12.37
C PHE A 51 -0.88 -3.85 12.35
N SER A 52 -0.20 -4.97 12.58
CA SER A 52 1.25 -5.03 12.56
C SER A 52 1.81 -4.99 11.14
N TYR A 53 3.11 -4.74 11.00
CA TYR A 53 3.80 -4.89 9.72
C TYR A 53 3.67 -6.32 9.17
N PHE A 54 3.62 -7.33 10.06
CA PHE A 54 3.44 -8.73 9.68
C PHE A 54 2.07 -8.97 9.03
N ASP A 55 1.00 -8.45 9.63
CA ASP A 55 -0.36 -8.53 9.08
C ASP A 55 -0.45 -7.82 7.72
N TRP A 56 0.25 -6.68 7.57
CA TRP A 56 0.35 -5.96 6.31
C TRP A 56 1.06 -6.76 5.21
N CYS A 57 2.09 -7.53 5.58
CA CYS A 57 2.81 -8.38 4.64
C CYS A 57 1.99 -9.59 4.20
N LEU A 58 1.26 -10.23 5.12
CA LEU A 58 0.46 -11.41 4.84
C LEU A 58 -0.84 -11.08 4.11
N ASN A 59 -1.55 -10.03 4.56
CA ASN A 59 -2.89 -9.71 4.09
C ASN A 59 -3.07 -8.19 3.90
N PRO A 60 -2.35 -7.56 2.95
CA PRO A 60 -2.39 -6.10 2.75
C PRO A 60 -3.78 -5.59 2.38
N ILE A 61 -4.56 -6.38 1.62
CA ILE A 61 -5.93 -6.01 1.21
C ILE A 61 -6.86 -5.94 2.43
N THR A 62 -6.76 -6.91 3.34
CA THR A 62 -7.56 -6.96 4.56
C THR A 62 -7.21 -5.79 5.47
N CYS A 63 -5.92 -5.50 5.63
CA CYS A 63 -5.45 -4.33 6.39
C CYS A 63 -5.97 -3.02 5.78
N LEU A 64 -5.93 -2.88 4.44
CA LEU A 64 -6.45 -1.71 3.75
C LEU A 64 -7.97 -1.56 3.95
N LYS A 65 -8.73 -2.66 3.94
CA LYS A 65 -10.17 -2.63 4.26
C LYS A 65 -10.45 -2.15 5.68
N TYR A 66 -9.64 -2.56 6.66
CA TYR A 66 -9.74 -2.05 8.04
C TYR A 66 -9.47 -0.55 8.11
N VAL A 67 -8.42 -0.07 7.43
CA VAL A 67 -8.12 1.37 7.34
C VAL A 67 -9.29 2.12 6.72
N LEU A 68 -9.76 1.69 5.54
CA LEU A 68 -10.87 2.34 4.86
C LEU A 68 -12.13 2.36 5.74
N ARG A 69 -12.45 1.25 6.41
CA ARG A 69 -13.58 1.19 7.35
C ARG A 69 -13.42 2.19 8.50
N SER A 70 -12.21 2.34 9.05
CA SER A 70 -11.93 3.32 10.09
C SER A 70 -12.05 4.77 9.62
N VAL A 71 -11.80 5.04 8.33
CA VAL A 71 -12.02 6.35 7.70
C VAL A 71 -13.52 6.63 7.54
N PHE A 72 -14.29 5.66 7.04
CA PHE A 72 -15.73 5.81 6.87
C PHE A 72 -16.49 5.98 8.19
N ILE A 73 -16.02 5.37 9.29
CA ILE A 73 -16.60 5.60 10.63
C ILE A 73 -16.32 7.02 11.14
N VAL A 74 -15.22 7.65 10.74
CA VAL A 74 -14.90 9.04 11.13
C VAL A 74 -15.73 10.06 10.33
N GLU A 75 -16.19 9.71 9.12
CA GLU A 75 -17.01 10.58 8.27
C GLU A 75 -18.54 10.39 8.43
N GLY A 76 -19.00 9.57 9.37
CA GLY A 76 -20.41 9.55 9.77
C GLY A 76 -21.39 9.13 8.67
N VAL A 77 -21.08 8.07 7.91
CA VAL A 77 -22.09 7.42 7.04
C VAL A 77 -22.45 6.07 7.65
N ASP A 78 -23.51 6.08 8.44
CA ASP A 78 -24.28 4.90 8.83
C ASP A 78 -25.00 4.36 7.59
N PHE A 79 -24.67 3.14 7.17
CA PHE A 79 -25.54 2.37 6.28
C PHE A 79 -26.36 1.45 7.16
N GLY A 80 -27.60 1.89 7.45
CA GLY A 80 -28.65 1.05 8.02
C GLY A 80 -29.06 -0.09 7.09
#